data_AF-K1UGV0-F1
#
_entry.id   AF-K1UGV0-F1
#
_cell.length_a   1.000
_cell.length_b   1.000
_cell.length_c   1.000
_cell.angle_alpha   90.00
_cell.angle_beta   90.00
_cell.angle_gamma   90.00
#
_symmetry.space_group_name_H-M   'P 1'
#
loop_
_entity.id
_entity.type
_entity.pdbx_description
1 polymer ?
#
loop_
_entity_poly.entity_id
_entity_poly.type
_entity_poly.pdbx_seq_one_letter_code
_entity_poly.pdbx_strand_id
1 'polypeptide(L)'
;MTGKLKKALLPNLPYLLFVWLFDKLCQAVRLAPGLNASEKLLRIAQGFTEAFASLWLSLHPLDLLLGVAGAALVRLAVYLKAK
;
A
#
# COMPACT_ATOMS: atom_id res chain seq x y z
N MET A 1 -18.92 -6.55 -21.02
CA MET A 1 -17.50 -6.12 -20.90
C MET A 1 -16.88 -6.33 -19.50
N THR A 2 -17.67 -6.56 -18.45
CA THR A 2 -17.21 -6.83 -17.07
C THR A 2 -16.47 -8.16 -16.86
N GLY A 3 -16.68 -9.17 -17.72
CA GLY A 3 -16.03 -10.48 -17.59
C GLY A 3 -14.50 -10.47 -17.82
N LYS A 4 -13.99 -9.62 -18.73
CA LYS A 4 -12.54 -9.46 -18.96
C LYS A 4 -11.87 -8.73 -17.80
N LEU A 5 -12.51 -7.69 -17.28
CA LEU A 5 -12.03 -6.97 -16.09
C LEU A 5 -11.95 -7.90 -14.89
N LYS A 6 -13.00 -8.66 -14.59
CA LYS A 6 -12.97 -9.64 -13.50
C LYS A 6 -11.88 -10.69 -13.69
N LYS A 7 -11.68 -11.23 -14.91
CA LYS A 7 -10.60 -12.19 -15.20
C LYS A 7 -9.20 -11.61 -15.03
N ALA A 8 -9.00 -10.31 -15.30
CA ALA A 8 -7.72 -9.65 -15.08
C ALA A 8 -7.55 -9.21 -13.60
N LEU A 9 -8.65 -8.81 -12.94
CA LEU A 9 -8.62 -8.33 -11.58
C LEU A 9 -8.45 -9.48 -10.58
N LEU A 10 -9.08 -10.64 -10.79
CA LEU A 10 -9.04 -11.77 -9.85
C LEU A 10 -7.61 -12.30 -9.58
N PRO A 11 -6.76 -12.55 -10.60
CA PRO A 11 -5.37 -12.96 -10.35
C PRO A 11 -4.49 -11.79 -9.87
N ASN A 12 -4.85 -10.55 -10.20
CA ASN A 12 -4.14 -9.36 -9.75
C ASN A 12 -4.63 -8.83 -8.39
N LEU A 13 -5.72 -9.38 -7.85
CA LEU A 13 -6.35 -8.98 -6.60
C LEU A 13 -5.39 -9.10 -5.40
N PRO A 14 -4.64 -10.21 -5.22
CA PRO A 14 -3.61 -10.25 -4.18
C PRO A 14 -2.59 -9.13 -4.34
N TYR A 15 -2.14 -8.83 -5.56
CA TYR A 15 -1.19 -7.74 -5.81
C TYR A 15 -1.78 -6.36 -5.52
N LEU A 16 -3.05 -6.12 -5.86
CA LEU A 16 -3.75 -4.87 -5.55
C LEU A 16 -3.92 -4.66 -4.04
N LEU A 17 -4.19 -5.73 -3.28
CA LEU A 17 -4.24 -5.67 -1.83
C LEU A 17 -2.88 -5.29 -1.24
N PHE A 18 -1.78 -5.83 -1.78
CA PHE A 18 -0.44 -5.43 -1.35
C PHE A 18 -0.12 -3.97 -1.72
N VAL A 19 -0.45 -3.51 -2.93
CA VAL A 19 -0.30 -2.10 -3.33
C VAL A 19 -1.01 -1.20 -2.35
N TRP A 20 -2.28 -1.49 -2.10
CA TRP A 20 -3.13 -0.71 -1.20
C TRP A 20 -2.60 -0.74 0.24
N LEU A 21 -2.09 -1.89 0.70
CA LEU A 21 -1.50 -2.02 2.02
C LEU A 21 -0.22 -1.20 2.16
N PHE A 22 0.70 -1.24 1.18
CA PHE A 22 1.93 -0.46 1.20
C PHE A 22 1.68 1.05 1.06
N ASP A 23 0.74 1.44 0.20
CA ASP A 23 0.25 2.82 0.07
C ASP A 23 -0.27 3.34 1.41
N LYS A 24 -1.12 2.56 2.10
CA LYS A 24 -1.66 2.91 3.42
C LYS A 24 -0.59 2.92 4.51
N LEU A 25 0.37 2.01 4.47
CA LEU A 25 1.48 1.99 5.42
C LEU A 25 2.32 3.25 5.31
N CYS A 26 2.59 3.70 4.08
CA CYS A 26 3.35 4.94 3.84
C CYS A 26 2.53 6.17 4.23
N GLN A 27 1.24 6.18 3.89
CA GLN A 27 0.32 7.24 4.31
C GLN A 27 0.28 7.35 5.83
N ALA A 28 0.24 6.23 6.55
CA ALA A 28 0.27 6.18 8.01
C ALA A 28 1.58 6.72 8.58
N VAL A 29 2.73 6.31 8.02
CA VAL A 29 4.05 6.85 8.41
C VAL A 29 4.12 8.34 8.15
N ARG A 30 3.51 8.85 7.08
CA ARG A 30 3.49 10.27 6.74
C ARG A 30 2.62 11.06 7.71
N LEU A 31 1.41 10.58 8.00
CA LEU A 31 0.41 11.21 8.88
C LEU A 31 0.80 11.14 10.36
N ALA A 32 1.61 10.16 10.76
CA ALA A 32 2.06 10.02 12.14
C ALA A 32 2.78 11.29 12.62
N PRO A 33 2.35 11.91 13.74
CA PRO A 33 2.96 13.13 14.26
C PRO A 33 4.28 12.80 15.00
N GLY A 34 5.38 13.46 14.62
CA GLY A 34 6.68 13.32 15.27
C GLY A 34 7.79 14.02 14.48
N LEU A 35 8.71 14.69 15.18
CA LEU A 35 9.88 15.36 14.58
C LEU A 35 11.01 14.38 14.29
N ASN A 36 11.10 13.33 15.11
CA ASN A 36 12.11 12.27 14.99
C ASN A 36 11.44 10.95 14.59
N ALA A 37 12.17 10.10 13.84
CA ALA A 37 11.65 8.79 13.41
C ALA A 37 11.16 7.91 14.57
N SER A 38 11.83 7.98 15.73
CA SER A 38 11.45 7.23 16.94
C SER A 38 10.11 7.71 17.52
N GLU A 39 9.89 9.02 17.64
CA GLU A 39 8.60 9.58 18.08
C GLU A 39 7.48 9.27 17.09
N LYS A 40 7.81 9.36 15.80
CA LYS A 40 6.89 9.01 14.71
C LYS A 40 6.48 7.55 14.76
N LEU A 41 7.42 6.66 15.12
CA LEU A 41 7.16 5.23 15.34
C LEU A 41 6.29 5.00 16.57
N LEU A 42 6.54 5.68 17.67
CA LEU A 42 5.72 5.58 18.89
C LEU A 42 4.28 6.04 18.64
N ARG A 43 4.08 7.02 17.75
CA ARG A 43 2.75 7.52 17.36
C ARG A 43 2.25 7.00 16.02
N ILE A 44 2.89 5.97 15.48
CA ILE A 44 2.51 5.40 14.19
C ILE A 44 1.12 4.80 14.24
N ALA A 45 0.69 4.29 15.40
CA ALA A 45 -0.66 3.78 15.61
C ALA A 45 -1.72 4.85 15.30
N GLN A 46 -1.47 6.11 15.67
CA GLN A 46 -2.38 7.23 15.37
C GLN A 46 -2.40 7.53 13.87
N GLY A 47 -1.22 7.59 13.23
CA GLY A 47 -1.12 7.72 11.77
C GLY A 47 -1.78 6.56 11.03
N PHE A 48 -1.74 5.35 11.58
CA PHE A 48 -2.41 4.16 11.05
C PHE A 48 -3.92 4.30 11.17
N THR A 49 -4.44 4.74 12.32
CA THR A 49 -5.87 4.99 12.50
C THR A 49 -6.37 6.04 11.51
N GLU A 50 -5.63 7.13 11.28
CA GLU A 50 -6.02 8.16 10.31
C GLU A 50 -5.93 7.67 8.86
N ALA A 51 -4.85 6.95 8.50
CA ALA A 51 -4.71 6.38 7.16
C ALA A 51 -5.82 5.36 6.87
N PHE A 52 -6.18 4.50 7.83
CA PHE A 52 -7.24 3.50 7.69
C PHE A 52 -8.66 4.04 7.93
N ALA A 53 -8.82 5.25 8.47
CA ALA A 53 -10.13 5.89 8.60
C ALA A 53 -10.80 6.11 7.23
N SER A 54 -9.99 6.24 6.18
CA SER A 54 -10.47 6.20 4.80
C SER A 54 -10.01 4.91 4.13
N LEU A 55 -10.95 4.13 3.59
CA LEU A 55 -10.61 2.97 2.75
C LEU A 55 -10.10 3.39 1.35
N TRP A 56 -10.17 4.69 1.07
CA TRP A 56 -9.77 5.29 -0.21
C TRP A 56 -8.25 5.27 -0.37
N LEU A 57 -7.78 4.99 -1.58
CA LEU A 57 -6.35 5.02 -1.90
C LEU A 57 -5.80 6.42 -1.63
N SER A 58 -4.57 6.52 -1.15
CA SER A 58 -3.95 7.83 -0.93
C SER A 58 -3.90 8.60 -2.25
N LEU A 59 -4.46 9.81 -2.29
CA LEU A 59 -4.32 10.72 -3.44
C LEU A 59 -2.94 11.38 -3.48
N HIS A 60 -1.98 10.86 -2.72
CA HIS A 60 -0.63 11.40 -2.67
C HIS A 60 0.29 10.66 -3.65
N PRO A 61 1.01 11.39 -4.51
CA PRO A 61 1.83 10.76 -5.56
C PRO A 61 2.95 9.88 -5.00
N LEU A 62 3.49 10.21 -3.82
CA LEU A 62 4.50 9.38 -3.15
C LEU A 62 3.94 8.03 -2.66
N ASP A 63 2.77 8.05 -2.02
CA ASP A 63 2.11 6.84 -1.53
C ASP A 63 1.75 5.93 -2.72
N LEU A 64 1.22 6.51 -3.80
CA LEU A 64 0.91 5.79 -5.05
C LEU A 64 2.15 5.17 -5.69
N LEU A 65 3.27 5.90 -5.74
CA LEU A 65 4.52 5.42 -6.31
C LEU A 65 5.10 4.27 -5.48
N LEU A 66 5.03 4.38 -4.15
CA LEU A 66 5.44 3.33 -3.23
C LEU A 66 4.49 2.13 -3.24
N GLY A 67 3.18 2.35 -3.42
CA GLY A 67 2.20 1.29 -3.62
C GLY A 67 2.50 0.50 -4.90
N VAL A 68 2.71 1.19 -6.03
CA VAL A 68 3.06 0.56 -7.31
C VAL A 68 4.41 -0.14 -7.24
N ALA A 69 5.41 0.47 -6.60
CA ALA A 69 6.70 -0.17 -6.34
C ALA A 69 6.56 -1.42 -5.47
N GLY A 70 5.69 -1.38 -4.45
CA GLY A 70 5.33 -2.53 -3.62
C GLY A 70 4.70 -3.66 -4.43
N ALA A 71 3.76 -3.37 -5.33
CA ALA A 71 3.23 -4.35 -6.28
C ALA A 71 4.34 -4.98 -7.13
N ALA A 72 5.20 -4.13 -7.70
CA ALA A 72 6.26 -4.56 -8.59
C ALA A 72 7.23 -5.49 -7.86
N LEU A 73 7.59 -5.16 -6.61
CA LEU A 73 8.43 -6.00 -5.75
C LEU A 73 7.76 -7.33 -5.41
N VAL A 74 6.48 -7.33 -5.02
CA VAL A 74 5.74 -8.58 -4.75
C VAL A 74 5.66 -9.45 -6.01
N ARG A 75 5.41 -8.85 -7.18
CA ARG A 75 5.41 -9.54 -8.47
C ARG A 75 6.77 -10.12 -8.83
N LEU A 76 7.85 -9.38 -8.57
CA LEU A 76 9.23 -9.87 -8.71
C LEU A 76 9.51 -11.02 -7.75
N ALA A 77 9.15 -10.90 -6.47
CA ALA A 77 9.36 -11.93 -5.46
C ALA A 77 8.61 -13.23 -5.80
N VAL A 78 7.36 -13.14 -6.26
CA VAL A 78 6.60 -14.31 -6.73
C VAL A 78 7.25 -14.91 -7.98
N TYR A 79 7.69 -14.09 -8.93
CA TYR A 79 8.34 -14.57 -10.15
C TYR A 79 9.67 -15.28 -9.86
N LEU A 80 10.46 -14.74 -8.93
CA LEU A 80 11.71 -15.34 -8.47
C LEU A 80 11.48 -16.63 -7.68
N LYS A 81 10.41 -16.71 -6.88
CA LYS A 81 10.04 -17.92 -6.13
C LYS A 81 9.41 -19.01 -7.01
N ALA A 82 8.79 -18.62 -8.13
CA ALA A 82 8.16 -19.54 -9.08
C ALA A 82 9.14 -20.14 -10.11
N LYS A 83 10.42 -19.73 -10.09
CA LYS A 83 11.50 -20.29 -10.90
C LYS A 83 12.43 -21.13 -10.03
#